data_AF-A0A8T1VZQ6-F1
#
_entry.id   AF-A0A8T1VZQ6-F1
#
_cell.length_a   1.000
_cell.length_b   1.000
_cell.length_c   1.000
_cell.angle_alpha   90.00
_cell.angle_beta   90.00
_cell.angle_gamma   90.00
#
_symmetry.space_group_name_H-M   'P 1'
#
loop_
_entity.id
_entity.type
_entity.pdbx_description
1 polymer ?
#
loop_
_entity_poly.entity_id
_entity_poly.type
_entity_poly.pdbx_seq_one_letter_code
_entity_poly.pdbx_strand_id
1 'polypeptide(L)'
;MFAAYGSGVEYTRLATPTQFDDRIVLGIDQLNFSHAEVSEYVTKWFKGISCFEESSPEMKAFCANLEELTGGHVGLCATAVYILNEVVVSRNRSARGLPSPAKWIHMLQSGSLYEDNDNALFETLASTRAVKVLQTLKSDELDRLDRTVYGAKSDFDADIVEKCLRKGILVQTERRFEFSTPVMWRFFVKMRVGAITRTLDVPKTLPDMIARVLRSIDCDSIRQTLGRSLSTDIPLERAWQMEFYKAAYRCTPSTFVTSVDVGALFGSSGYVDFAIHGGDIFWGIELLREAINLDEHIERFSRGGRYYPLGLTEFCLIDFRCVTSIHNVATKGIAEDMLLCDKLFVVCYDEQVAGVVVFNSAMDVVYRQSSKSFEATSSLSFFDCCSSIQRSFLLTEMHTHTLGIASVCRNVSRIGKFSGIDDATWRPASSSADHDS
;
A
#
# COMPACT_ATOMS: atom_id res chain seq x y z
N MET A 1 -21.27 29.56 14.06
CA MET A 1 -22.21 28.92 15.01
C MET A 1 -21.61 27.57 15.39
N PHE A 2 -21.16 27.39 16.64
CA PHE A 2 -20.57 26.14 17.11
C PHE A 2 -21.62 25.04 17.14
N ALA A 3 -21.57 24.11 16.18
CA ALA A 3 -22.22 22.82 16.37
C ALA A 3 -21.51 22.15 17.55
N ALA A 4 -22.24 21.98 18.66
CA ALA A 4 -21.72 21.37 19.86
C ALA A 4 -21.07 20.02 19.55
N TYR A 5 -19.78 19.92 19.85
CA TYR A 5 -19.01 18.68 19.88
C TYR A 5 -19.44 17.86 21.11
N GLY A 6 -20.67 17.34 21.09
CA GLY A 6 -21.21 16.42 22.09
C GLY A 6 -21.13 14.97 21.62
N SER A 7 -20.79 14.06 22.54
CA SER A 7 -20.75 12.62 22.33
C SER A 7 -22.15 12.01 22.43
N GLY A 8 -22.87 11.95 21.30
CA GLY A 8 -24.15 11.25 21.20
C GLY A 8 -24.79 11.43 19.83
N VAL A 9 -25.06 10.34 19.12
CA VAL A 9 -25.84 10.36 17.87
C VAL A 9 -27.30 10.13 18.23
N GLU A 10 -27.91 11.11 18.89
CA GLU A 10 -29.35 11.22 19.00
C GLU A 10 -29.75 12.65 18.63
N TYR A 11 -30.13 12.87 17.37
CA TYR A 11 -30.80 14.10 16.98
C TYR A 11 -32.14 13.78 16.33
N THR A 12 -33.18 13.91 17.14
CA THR A 12 -34.58 14.02 16.73
C THR A 12 -34.87 15.48 16.31
N ARG A 13 -35.18 15.67 15.02
CA ARG A 13 -36.10 16.69 14.48
C ARG A 13 -35.99 18.16 14.94
N LEU A 14 -34.79 18.74 15.09
CA LEU A 14 -34.64 20.21 15.09
C LEU A 14 -33.55 20.60 14.08
N ALA A 15 -34.00 20.98 12.88
CA ALA A 15 -33.14 21.41 11.80
C ALA A 15 -32.47 22.74 12.17
N THR A 16 -31.14 22.78 12.07
CA THR A 16 -30.36 24.01 12.02
C THR A 16 -30.89 24.90 10.89
N PRO A 17 -31.03 26.23 11.08
CA PRO A 17 -31.52 27.11 10.03
C PRO A 17 -30.74 26.92 8.72
N THR A 18 -31.45 26.77 7.60
CA THR A 18 -30.89 26.45 6.28
C THR A 18 -30.53 27.67 5.44
N GLN A 19 -30.75 28.88 5.96
CA GLN A 19 -30.34 30.14 5.33
C GLN A 19 -29.46 30.93 6.29
N PHE A 20 -28.17 30.96 5.97
CA PHE A 20 -27.21 31.86 6.60
C PHE A 20 -26.99 33.03 5.63
N ASP A 21 -26.87 34.24 6.17
CA ASP A 21 -26.34 35.37 5.41
C ASP A 21 -24.93 35.00 4.94
N ASP A 22 -24.61 35.17 3.66
CA ASP A 22 -23.30 34.88 3.08
C ASP A 22 -22.16 35.59 3.84
N ARG A 23 -22.47 36.68 4.56
CA ARG A 23 -21.53 37.43 5.42
C ARG A 23 -21.25 36.75 6.77
N ILE A 24 -21.97 35.70 7.14
CA ILE A 24 -21.93 35.01 8.45
C ILE A 24 -21.48 33.54 8.30
N VAL A 25 -21.16 33.10 7.08
CA VAL A 25 -20.67 31.74 6.82
C VAL A 25 -19.14 31.72 7.00
N LEU A 26 -18.70 31.20 8.14
CA LEU A 26 -17.28 30.88 8.32
C LEU A 26 -16.94 29.61 7.53
N GLY A 27 -15.99 29.73 6.61
CA GLY A 27 -15.46 28.59 5.85
C GLY A 27 -14.63 27.65 6.73
N ILE A 28 -14.36 26.44 6.25
CA ILE A 28 -13.53 25.48 7.00
C ILE A 28 -12.11 26.03 7.26
N ASP A 29 -11.58 26.82 6.33
CA ASP A 29 -10.28 27.48 6.44
C ASP A 29 -10.23 28.53 7.56
N GLN A 30 -11.39 29.06 7.97
CA GLN A 30 -11.51 30.01 9.08
C GLN A 30 -11.79 29.31 10.42
N LEU A 31 -12.17 28.03 10.39
CA LEU A 31 -12.48 27.22 11.56
C LEU A 31 -11.32 26.29 11.96
N ASN A 32 -10.48 25.91 11.00
CA ASN A 32 -9.27 25.14 11.25
C ASN A 32 -8.19 26.01 11.87
N PHE A 33 -7.31 25.39 12.65
CA PHE A 33 -6.11 26.06 13.11
C PHE A 33 -5.21 26.42 11.94
N SER A 34 -4.76 27.66 11.92
CA SER A 34 -3.57 28.08 11.17
C SER A 34 -2.31 27.40 11.73
N HIS A 35 -1.24 27.38 10.95
CA HIS A 35 0.05 26.84 11.38
C HIS A 35 0.54 27.43 12.72
N ALA A 36 0.34 28.74 12.92
CA ALA A 36 0.69 29.42 14.17
C ALA A 36 -0.15 28.92 15.35
N GLU A 37 -1.46 28.74 15.15
CA GLU A 37 -2.36 28.22 16.18
C GLU A 37 -2.08 26.75 16.51
N VAL A 38 -1.70 25.92 15.53
CA VAL A 38 -1.24 24.54 15.79
C VAL A 38 0.00 24.57 16.69
N SER A 39 0.98 25.40 16.35
CA SER A 39 2.21 25.53 17.15
C SER A 39 1.93 26.03 18.57
N GLU A 40 1.08 27.03 18.73
CA GLU A 40 0.66 27.53 20.05
C GLU A 40 -0.07 26.43 20.84
N TYR A 41 -1.00 25.73 20.19
CA TYR A 41 -1.76 24.65 20.81
C TYR A 41 -0.87 23.52 21.30
N VAL A 42 0.08 23.07 20.48
CA VAL A 42 1.06 22.03 20.84
C VAL A 42 1.91 22.49 22.03
N THR A 43 2.45 23.72 21.98
CA THR A 43 3.28 24.28 23.06
C THR A 43 2.56 24.30 24.40
N LYS A 44 1.25 24.59 24.40
CA LYS A 44 0.45 24.72 25.61
C LYS A 44 -0.05 23.38 26.16
N TRP A 45 -0.39 22.43 25.29
CA TRP A 45 -1.19 21.26 25.67
C TRP A 45 -0.48 19.92 25.49
N PHE A 46 0.61 19.85 24.74
CA PHE A 46 1.37 18.61 24.60
C PHE A 46 2.33 18.40 25.77
N LYS A 47 2.15 17.33 26.54
CA LYS A 47 2.96 17.01 27.73
C LYS A 47 4.38 16.54 27.38
N GLY A 48 4.58 16.07 26.15
CA GLY A 48 5.91 15.68 25.64
C GLY A 48 6.75 16.86 25.14
N ILE A 49 6.29 18.10 25.32
CA ILE A 49 6.95 19.30 24.80
C ILE A 49 8.40 19.45 25.29
N SER A 50 8.71 18.97 26.50
CA SER A 50 10.05 18.99 27.07
C SER A 50 11.07 18.16 26.30
N CYS A 51 10.63 17.28 25.38
CA CYS A 51 11.51 16.55 24.49
C CYS A 51 12.05 17.42 23.35
N PHE A 52 11.44 18.58 23.10
CA PHE A 52 11.77 19.48 22.00
C PHE A 52 12.44 20.74 22.55
N GLU A 53 13.46 21.21 21.84
CA GLU A 53 13.96 22.56 22.06
C GLU A 53 12.99 23.58 21.45
N GLU A 54 12.82 24.73 22.11
CA GLU A 54 11.92 25.78 21.65
C GLU A 54 12.32 26.26 20.24
N SER A 55 11.35 26.34 19.33
CA SER A 55 11.59 26.71 17.92
C SER A 55 12.55 25.81 17.12
N SER A 56 12.85 24.59 17.61
CA SER A 56 13.68 23.62 16.91
C SER A 56 13.09 23.15 15.56
N PRO A 57 13.94 22.71 14.60
CA PRO A 57 13.48 22.05 13.38
C PRO A 57 12.55 20.86 13.66
N GLU A 58 12.80 20.11 14.72
CA GLU A 58 12.01 18.97 15.15
C GLU A 58 10.62 19.39 15.64
N MET A 59 10.52 20.50 16.39
CA MET A 59 9.22 21.05 16.80
C MET A 59 8.40 21.47 15.59
N LYS A 60 9.02 22.16 14.64
CA LYS A 60 8.37 22.58 13.39
C LYS A 60 7.91 21.35 12.58
N ALA A 61 8.76 20.33 12.49
CA ALA A 61 8.41 19.07 11.84
C ALA A 61 7.23 18.38 12.56
N PHE A 62 7.23 18.32 13.90
CA PHE A 62 6.13 17.75 14.67
C PHE A 62 4.80 18.47 14.39
N CYS A 63 4.80 19.82 14.42
CA CYS A 63 3.61 20.61 14.12
C CYS A 63 3.14 20.43 12.67
N ALA A 64 4.07 20.41 11.70
CA ALA A 64 3.76 20.18 10.30
C ALA A 64 3.15 18.78 10.07
N ASN A 65 3.67 17.74 10.73
CA ASN A 65 3.10 16.38 10.62
C ASN A 65 1.73 16.27 11.29
N LEU A 66 1.49 17.01 12.39
CA LEU A 66 0.17 17.08 13.01
C LEU A 66 -0.84 17.78 12.08
N GLU A 67 -0.43 18.88 11.45
CA GLU A 67 -1.22 19.62 10.47
C GLU A 67 -1.50 18.76 9.22
N GLU A 68 -0.50 18.07 8.69
CA GLU A 68 -0.66 17.15 7.56
C GLU A 68 -1.62 15.99 7.88
N LEU A 69 -1.54 15.46 9.10
CA LEU A 69 -2.43 14.40 9.55
C LEU A 69 -3.88 14.88 9.65
N THR A 70 -4.12 16.07 10.22
CA THR A 70 -5.47 16.52 10.60
C THR A 70 -6.10 17.57 9.68
N GLY A 71 -5.31 18.17 8.80
CA GLY A 71 -5.69 19.35 8.01
C GLY A 71 -5.91 20.60 8.87
N GLY A 72 -5.33 20.65 10.07
CA GLY A 72 -5.57 21.74 11.04
C GLY A 72 -6.94 21.67 11.72
N HIS A 73 -7.74 20.61 11.50
CA HIS A 73 -9.07 20.50 12.11
C HIS A 73 -8.98 20.45 13.64
N VAL A 74 -9.53 21.46 14.31
CA VAL A 74 -9.38 21.72 15.76
C VAL A 74 -9.67 20.48 16.61
N GLY A 75 -10.80 19.80 16.35
CA GLY A 75 -11.18 18.60 17.10
C GLY A 75 -10.26 17.40 16.84
N LEU A 76 -9.64 17.30 15.67
CA LEU A 76 -8.70 16.21 15.34
C LEU A 76 -7.31 16.52 15.92
N CYS A 77 -6.86 17.77 15.86
CA CYS A 77 -5.65 18.24 16.54
C CYS A 77 -5.72 17.98 18.05
N ALA A 78 -6.83 18.40 18.68
CA ALA A 78 -7.06 18.18 20.11
C ALA A 78 -7.06 16.69 20.46
N THR A 79 -7.73 15.86 19.64
CA THR A 79 -7.77 14.41 19.83
C THR A 79 -6.38 13.78 19.69
N ALA A 80 -5.62 14.14 18.65
CA ALA A 80 -4.28 13.62 18.44
C ALA A 80 -3.35 13.97 19.60
N VAL A 81 -3.33 15.24 20.04
CA VAL A 81 -2.52 15.67 21.19
C VAL A 81 -2.95 14.96 22.48
N TYR A 82 -4.26 14.78 22.71
CA TYR A 82 -4.77 14.02 23.84
C TYR A 82 -4.25 12.58 23.86
N ILE A 83 -4.30 11.88 22.72
CA ILE A 83 -3.82 10.50 22.61
C ILE A 83 -2.30 10.40 22.82
N LEU A 84 -1.53 11.33 22.24
CA LEU A 84 -0.08 11.37 22.48
C LEU A 84 0.25 11.66 23.94
N ASN A 85 -0.58 12.44 24.64
CA ASN A 85 -0.46 12.65 26.08
C ASN A 85 -0.75 11.38 26.89
N GLU A 86 -1.65 10.49 26.43
CA GLU A 86 -1.85 9.18 27.07
C GLU A 86 -0.61 8.29 26.94
N VAL A 87 0.12 8.39 25.82
CA VAL A 87 1.42 7.71 25.66
C VAL A 87 2.45 8.21 26.67
N VAL A 88 2.49 9.52 26.96
CA VAL A 88 3.35 10.10 28.01
C VAL A 88 2.96 9.52 29.38
N VAL A 89 1.66 9.51 29.70
CA VAL A 89 1.15 8.97 30.99
C VAL A 89 1.49 7.49 31.14
N SER A 90 1.30 6.70 30.09
CA SER A 90 1.60 5.27 30.07
C SER A 90 3.10 5.00 30.29
N ARG A 91 3.98 5.71 29.58
CA ARG A 91 5.44 5.56 29.74
C ARG A 91 5.94 5.94 31.13
N ASN A 92 5.40 7.01 31.70
CA ASN A 92 5.72 7.41 33.08
C ASN A 92 5.32 6.32 34.09
N ARG A 93 4.16 5.67 33.92
CA ARG A 93 3.73 4.55 34.78
C ARG A 93 4.62 3.32 34.65
N SER A 94 5.14 3.06 33.47
CA SER A 94 6.03 1.92 33.20
C SER A 94 7.51 2.21 33.42
N ALA A 95 7.88 3.38 33.97
CA ALA A 95 9.26 3.85 34.12
C ALA A 95 10.09 3.77 32.82
N ARG A 96 9.42 3.89 31.66
CA ARG A 96 10.07 3.98 30.36
C ARG A 96 10.35 5.45 30.06
N GLY A 97 11.55 5.76 29.57
CA GLY A 97 11.89 7.12 29.14
C GLY A 97 10.92 7.64 28.07
N LEU A 98 10.79 8.96 27.97
CA LEU A 98 9.97 9.59 26.93
C LEU A 98 10.55 9.29 25.53
N PRO A 99 9.70 9.22 24.49
CA PRO A 99 10.16 9.12 23.11
C PRO A 99 11.02 10.32 22.74
N SER A 100 12.02 10.07 21.88
CA SER A 100 12.77 11.15 21.23
C SER A 100 11.86 11.95 20.29
N PRO A 101 12.23 13.20 19.95
CA PRO A 101 11.51 14.00 18.94
C PRO A 101 11.26 13.24 17.64
N ALA A 102 12.28 12.51 17.14
CA ALA A 102 12.16 11.69 15.94
C ALA A 102 11.10 10.59 16.08
N LYS A 103 10.98 9.95 17.25
CA LYS A 103 9.96 8.92 17.47
C LYS A 103 8.56 9.55 17.59
N TRP A 104 8.41 10.73 18.16
CA TRP A 104 7.13 11.45 18.17
C TRP A 104 6.66 11.83 16.76
N ILE A 105 7.56 12.36 15.94
CA ILE A 105 7.29 12.66 14.53
C ILE A 105 6.90 11.38 13.78
N HIS A 106 7.64 10.29 13.99
CA HIS A 106 7.30 9.00 13.40
C HIS A 106 5.91 8.50 13.80
N MET A 107 5.47 8.69 15.06
CA MET A 107 4.12 8.30 15.49
C MET A 107 3.01 9.03 14.72
N LEU A 108 3.21 10.32 14.41
CA LEU A 108 2.28 11.10 13.58
C LEU A 108 2.30 10.62 12.13
N GLN A 109 3.47 10.31 11.59
CA GLN A 109 3.65 9.84 10.21
C GLN A 109 3.06 8.45 9.98
N SER A 110 3.37 7.51 10.87
CA SER A 110 2.93 6.11 10.76
C SER A 110 1.53 5.88 11.30
N GLY A 111 0.97 6.82 12.07
CA GLY A 111 -0.28 6.63 12.79
C GLY A 111 -0.22 5.55 13.88
N SER A 112 0.99 5.11 14.28
CA SER A 112 1.19 4.05 15.27
C SER A 112 1.74 4.61 16.58
N LEU A 113 1.36 4.04 17.74
CA LEU A 113 1.69 4.62 19.05
C LEU A 113 2.57 3.73 19.94
N TYR A 114 2.30 2.44 19.98
CA TYR A 114 2.91 1.49 20.90
C TYR A 114 3.86 0.55 20.17
N GLU A 115 3.39 -0.01 19.05
CA GLU A 115 4.13 -0.94 18.21
C GLU A 115 4.12 -0.47 16.75
N ASP A 116 5.11 -0.90 15.97
CA ASP A 116 5.17 -0.51 14.56
C ASP A 116 3.99 -1.15 13.80
N ASN A 117 3.21 -0.31 13.10
CA ASN A 117 1.99 -0.68 12.37
C ASN A 117 0.75 -1.01 13.24
N ASP A 118 0.72 -0.64 14.53
CA ASP A 118 -0.49 -0.82 15.35
C ASP A 118 -1.68 0.07 14.95
N ASN A 119 -1.42 1.11 14.13
CA ASN A 119 -2.39 2.10 13.64
C ASN A 119 -3.22 2.78 14.74
N ALA A 120 -2.79 2.74 16.00
CA ALA A 120 -3.63 3.11 17.14
C ALA A 120 -4.06 4.59 17.12
N LEU A 121 -3.19 5.49 16.65
CA LEU A 121 -3.53 6.91 16.49
C LEU A 121 -4.58 7.07 15.39
N PHE A 122 -4.36 6.42 14.25
CA PHE A 122 -5.28 6.51 13.11
C PHE A 122 -6.67 5.94 13.45
N GLU A 123 -6.76 4.77 14.07
CA GLU A 123 -8.04 4.17 14.47
C GLU A 123 -8.82 5.06 15.44
N THR A 124 -8.12 5.72 16.37
CA THR A 124 -8.77 6.61 17.32
C THR A 124 -9.29 7.87 16.62
N LEU A 125 -8.51 8.47 15.70
CA LEU A 125 -8.95 9.61 14.89
C LEU A 125 -10.11 9.24 13.97
N ALA A 126 -10.08 8.07 13.35
CA ALA A 126 -11.16 7.54 12.51
C ALA A 126 -12.45 7.28 13.29
N SER A 127 -12.32 6.95 14.59
CA SER A 127 -13.46 6.74 15.49
C SER A 127 -14.12 8.03 15.97
N THR A 128 -13.50 9.20 15.74
CA THR A 128 -14.10 10.49 16.09
C THR A 128 -15.34 10.75 15.24
N ARG A 129 -16.31 11.52 15.77
CA ARG A 129 -17.52 11.92 15.02
C ARG A 129 -17.17 12.61 13.69
N ALA A 130 -16.08 13.37 13.66
CA ALA A 130 -15.61 14.07 12.47
C ALA A 130 -15.38 13.12 11.30
N VAL A 131 -14.90 11.88 11.54
CA VAL A 131 -14.57 10.91 10.49
C VAL A 131 -15.61 9.78 10.41
N LYS A 132 -16.15 9.34 11.56
CA LYS A 132 -17.10 8.24 11.67
C LYS A 132 -18.38 8.46 10.85
N VAL A 133 -18.72 9.70 10.52
CA VAL A 133 -19.84 10.02 9.63
C VAL A 133 -19.74 9.32 8.26
N LEU A 134 -18.52 9.00 7.80
CA LEU A 134 -18.29 8.26 6.56
C LEU A 134 -18.91 6.85 6.59
N GLN A 135 -18.95 6.22 7.77
CA GLN A 135 -19.58 4.89 7.98
C GLN A 135 -21.10 4.92 7.79
N THR A 136 -21.71 6.10 7.67
CA THR A 136 -23.15 6.25 7.39
C THR A 136 -23.50 6.14 5.90
N LEU A 137 -22.49 6.06 5.03
CA LEU A 137 -22.67 5.82 3.59
C LEU A 137 -22.77 4.31 3.31
N LYS A 138 -23.67 3.95 2.41
CA LYS A 138 -23.80 2.56 1.90
C LYS A 138 -22.70 2.25 0.86
N SER A 139 -22.52 0.97 0.53
CA SER A 139 -21.52 0.54 -0.46
C SER A 139 -21.70 1.25 -1.81
N ASP A 140 -22.93 1.32 -2.32
CA ASP A 140 -23.26 2.00 -3.57
C ASP A 140 -22.98 3.51 -3.50
N GLU A 141 -23.23 4.13 -2.35
CA GLU A 141 -22.95 5.55 -2.13
C GLU A 141 -21.44 5.84 -2.06
N LEU A 142 -20.66 4.91 -1.49
CA LEU A 142 -19.21 4.98 -1.51
C LEU A 142 -18.67 4.84 -2.93
N ASP A 143 -19.25 3.97 -3.77
CA ASP A 143 -18.87 3.80 -5.18
C ASP A 143 -19.11 5.08 -5.98
N ARG A 144 -20.26 5.72 -5.76
CA ARG A 144 -20.61 6.98 -6.40
C ARG A 144 -19.71 8.13 -5.95
N LEU A 145 -19.38 8.19 -4.66
CA LEU A 145 -18.43 9.17 -4.12
C LEU A 145 -17.03 8.99 -4.73
N ASP A 146 -16.56 7.75 -4.86
CA ASP A 146 -15.28 7.39 -5.48
C ASP A 146 -15.17 7.94 -6.91
N ARG A 147 -16.17 7.65 -7.73
CA ARG A 147 -16.27 8.18 -9.11
C ARG A 147 -16.21 9.70 -9.16
N THR A 148 -16.91 10.35 -8.24
CA THR A 148 -16.99 11.83 -8.20
C THR A 148 -15.64 12.46 -7.82
N VAL A 149 -14.96 11.93 -6.80
CA VAL A 149 -13.66 12.43 -6.33
C VAL A 149 -12.59 12.30 -7.42
N TYR A 150 -12.61 11.21 -8.19
CA TYR A 150 -11.63 10.96 -9.26
C TYR A 150 -12.04 11.52 -10.63
N GLY A 151 -13.06 12.39 -10.68
CA GLY A 151 -13.34 13.22 -11.85
C GLY A 151 -14.22 12.59 -12.92
N ALA A 152 -14.91 11.48 -12.64
CA ALA A 152 -16.01 11.03 -13.47
C ALA A 152 -17.20 11.97 -13.24
N LYS A 153 -17.31 13.02 -14.06
CA LYS A 153 -18.44 13.95 -14.02
C LYS A 153 -19.68 13.21 -14.53
N SER A 154 -20.58 12.87 -13.62
CA SER A 154 -21.92 12.36 -13.95
C SER A 154 -22.93 13.24 -13.21
N ASP A 155 -23.89 13.81 -13.95
CA ASP A 155 -25.01 14.56 -13.36
C ASP A 155 -25.85 13.67 -12.42
N PHE A 156 -25.72 12.35 -12.56
CA PHE A 156 -26.37 11.34 -11.72
C PHE A 156 -25.75 11.20 -10.33
N ASP A 157 -24.64 11.88 -10.02
CA ASP A 157 -23.98 11.82 -8.70
C ASP A 157 -24.10 13.14 -7.90
N ALA A 158 -24.93 14.08 -8.36
CA ALA A 158 -25.15 15.36 -7.67
C ALA A 158 -25.77 15.18 -6.26
N ASP A 159 -26.67 14.21 -6.07
CA ASP A 159 -27.27 13.93 -4.76
C ASP A 159 -26.27 13.35 -3.77
N ILE A 160 -25.30 12.53 -4.21
CA ILE A 160 -24.27 12.01 -3.30
C ILE A 160 -23.32 13.12 -2.87
N VAL A 161 -22.96 14.03 -3.78
CA VAL A 161 -22.16 15.22 -3.45
C VAL A 161 -22.88 16.09 -2.44
N GLU A 162 -24.15 16.42 -2.68
CA GLU A 162 -24.95 17.23 -1.76
C GLU A 162 -25.09 16.55 -0.39
N LYS A 163 -25.34 15.23 -0.37
CA LYS A 163 -25.38 14.44 0.86
C LYS A 163 -24.05 14.50 1.61
N CYS A 164 -22.93 14.39 0.91
CA CYS A 164 -21.59 14.43 1.50
C CYS A 164 -21.22 15.83 2.03
N LEU A 165 -21.62 16.90 1.34
CA LEU A 165 -21.48 18.28 1.83
C LEU A 165 -22.28 18.49 3.12
N ARG A 166 -23.57 18.10 3.14
CA ARG A 166 -24.44 18.21 4.32
C ARG A 166 -23.93 17.42 5.52
N LYS A 167 -23.23 16.30 5.27
CA LYS A 167 -22.62 15.46 6.30
C LYS A 167 -21.24 15.94 6.76
N GLY A 168 -20.66 16.96 6.11
CA GLY A 168 -19.30 17.42 6.37
C GLY A 168 -18.21 16.41 5.93
N ILE A 169 -18.54 15.52 4.99
CA ILE A 169 -17.58 14.59 4.38
C ILE A 169 -16.75 15.32 3.32
N LEU A 170 -17.43 16.11 2.49
CA LEU A 170 -16.81 16.96 1.49
C LEU A 170 -16.92 18.43 1.89
N VAL A 171 -16.01 19.23 1.37
CA VAL A 171 -16.05 20.68 1.35
C VAL A 171 -15.93 21.17 -0.08
N GLN A 172 -16.60 22.27 -0.38
CA GLN A 172 -16.50 22.92 -1.67
C GLN A 172 -15.42 24.00 -1.60
N THR A 173 -14.39 23.86 -2.42
CA THR A 173 -13.40 24.91 -2.69
C THR A 173 -13.76 25.61 -4.01
N GLU A 174 -13.08 26.71 -4.34
CA GLU A 174 -13.36 27.47 -5.57
C GLU A 174 -13.28 26.64 -6.87
N ARG A 175 -12.55 25.51 -6.86
CA ARG A 175 -12.26 24.74 -8.08
C ARG A 175 -12.71 23.28 -8.05
N ARG A 176 -13.05 22.72 -6.89
CA ARG A 176 -13.42 21.29 -6.73
C ARG A 176 -14.01 20.97 -5.36
N PHE A 177 -14.60 19.79 -5.27
CA PHE A 177 -14.91 19.17 -3.98
C PHE A 177 -13.68 18.44 -3.45
N GLU A 178 -13.39 18.63 -2.16
CA GLU A 178 -12.32 17.94 -1.45
C GLU A 178 -12.87 17.29 -0.18
N PHE A 179 -12.19 16.29 0.35
CA PHE A 179 -12.55 15.77 1.68
C PHE A 179 -12.28 16.84 2.73
N SER A 180 -13.16 16.92 3.73
CA SER A 180 -13.09 17.93 4.78
C SER A 180 -11.81 17.89 5.61
N THR A 181 -11.13 16.74 5.68
CA THR A 181 -9.84 16.57 6.36
C THR A 181 -9.01 15.44 5.70
N PRO A 182 -7.67 15.47 5.82
CA PRO A 182 -6.81 14.36 5.40
C PRO A 182 -7.12 13.03 6.09
N VAL A 183 -7.51 13.02 7.38
CA VAL A 183 -7.94 11.79 8.07
C VAL A 183 -9.20 11.20 7.42
N MET A 184 -10.18 12.03 7.06
CA MET A 184 -11.39 11.58 6.36
C MET A 184 -11.04 10.90 5.04
N TRP A 185 -10.15 11.53 4.25
CA TRP A 185 -9.67 10.95 3.01
C TRP A 185 -8.99 9.59 3.23
N ARG A 186 -8.02 9.53 4.16
CA ARG A 186 -7.32 8.29 4.50
C ARG A 186 -8.30 7.19 4.94
N PHE A 187 -9.32 7.54 5.72
CA PHE A 187 -10.33 6.59 6.18
C PHE A 187 -11.24 6.12 5.03
N PHE A 188 -11.62 7.02 4.12
CA PHE A 188 -12.32 6.66 2.89
C PHE A 188 -11.50 5.68 2.06
N VAL A 189 -10.23 5.99 1.79
CA VAL A 189 -9.32 5.08 1.06
C VAL A 189 -9.22 3.73 1.76
N LYS A 190 -9.06 3.70 3.09
CA LYS A 190 -9.05 2.44 3.86
C LYS A 190 -10.36 1.66 3.71
N MET A 191 -11.51 2.32 3.66
CA MET A 191 -12.81 1.65 3.45
C MET A 191 -12.95 1.10 2.01
N ARG A 192 -12.38 1.79 1.02
CA ARG A 192 -12.45 1.40 -0.41
C ARG A 192 -11.48 0.28 -0.75
N VAL A 193 -10.22 0.44 -0.33
CA VAL A 193 -9.11 -0.45 -0.65
C VAL A 193 -9.02 -1.59 0.35
N GLY A 194 -9.60 -1.42 1.53
CA GLY A 194 -9.44 -2.32 2.67
C GLY A 194 -8.12 -2.08 3.42
N ALA A 195 -7.93 -2.81 4.51
CA ALA A 195 -6.61 -2.96 5.13
C ALA A 195 -5.95 -4.21 4.54
N ILE A 196 -4.76 -4.05 3.95
CA ILE A 196 -3.94 -5.21 3.59
C ILE A 196 -3.33 -5.76 4.87
N THR A 197 -3.96 -6.80 5.42
CA THR A 197 -3.38 -7.52 6.55
C THR A 197 -2.26 -8.42 6.04
N ARG A 198 -1.03 -8.06 6.38
CA ARG A 198 0.16 -8.87 6.17
C ARG A 198 0.22 -9.99 7.21
N THR A 199 0.66 -11.19 6.82
CA THR A 199 0.89 -12.28 7.78
C THR A 199 1.97 -11.91 8.78
N LEU A 200 1.84 -12.38 10.03
CA LEU A 200 2.90 -12.24 11.03
C LEU A 200 3.96 -13.35 10.91
N ASP A 201 3.61 -14.46 10.25
CA ASP A 201 4.49 -15.63 10.15
C ASP A 201 5.57 -15.42 9.09
N VAL A 202 6.82 -15.56 9.50
CA VAL A 202 7.99 -15.44 8.62
C VAL A 202 8.14 -16.72 7.80
N PRO A 203 8.16 -16.65 6.45
CA PRO A 203 8.42 -17.82 5.63
C PRO A 203 9.82 -18.36 5.91
N LYS A 204 9.95 -19.67 6.13
CA LYS A 204 11.22 -20.30 6.51
C LYS A 204 12.11 -20.60 5.30
N THR A 205 11.50 -20.89 4.16
CA THR A 205 12.17 -21.28 2.91
C THR A 205 11.47 -20.64 1.72
N LEU A 206 12.18 -20.51 0.60
CA LEU A 206 11.58 -19.98 -0.62
C LEU A 206 10.41 -20.86 -1.12
N PRO A 207 10.49 -22.21 -1.13
CA PRO A 207 9.34 -23.04 -1.50
C PRO A 207 8.09 -22.86 -0.61
N ASP A 208 8.27 -22.69 0.71
CA ASP A 208 7.16 -22.39 1.64
C ASP A 208 6.53 -21.04 1.31
N MET A 209 7.36 -20.02 1.05
CA MET A 209 6.89 -18.72 0.60
C MET A 209 6.07 -18.81 -0.70
N ILE A 210 6.61 -19.46 -1.74
CA ILE A 210 5.94 -19.58 -3.03
C ILE A 210 4.62 -20.34 -2.90
N ALA A 211 4.59 -21.43 -2.13
CA ALA A 211 3.35 -22.16 -1.88
C ALA A 211 2.27 -21.30 -1.20
N ARG A 212 2.63 -20.43 -0.25
CA ARG A 212 1.70 -19.48 0.39
C ARG A 212 1.18 -18.44 -0.60
N VAL A 213 2.07 -17.89 -1.42
CA VAL A 213 1.71 -16.88 -2.43
C VAL A 213 0.76 -17.46 -3.46
N LEU A 214 1.10 -18.60 -4.05
CA LEU A 214 0.28 -19.23 -5.09
C LEU A 214 -1.10 -19.64 -4.58
N ARG A 215 -1.23 -20.02 -3.30
CA ARG A 215 -2.53 -20.25 -2.65
C ARG A 215 -3.36 -18.99 -2.42
N SER A 216 -2.72 -17.82 -2.41
CA SER A 216 -3.33 -16.53 -2.10
C SER A 216 -3.58 -15.68 -3.34
N ILE A 217 -3.22 -16.17 -4.54
CA ILE A 217 -3.54 -15.52 -5.81
C ILE A 217 -5.06 -15.51 -5.99
N ASP A 218 -5.59 -14.33 -6.32
CA ASP A 218 -6.99 -14.13 -6.64
C ASP A 218 -7.26 -14.54 -8.09
N CYS A 219 -7.72 -15.78 -8.27
CA CYS A 219 -8.03 -16.33 -9.59
C CYS A 219 -9.25 -15.65 -10.23
N ASP A 220 -10.15 -15.04 -9.45
CA ASP A 220 -11.28 -14.29 -10.00
C ASP A 220 -10.78 -12.98 -10.62
N SER A 221 -9.80 -12.33 -9.99
CA SER A 221 -9.09 -11.17 -10.55
C SER A 221 -8.41 -11.50 -11.88
N ILE A 222 -7.68 -12.64 -11.95
CA ILE A 222 -7.10 -13.11 -13.22
C ILE A 222 -8.20 -13.39 -14.26
N ARG A 223 -9.30 -14.04 -13.87
CA ARG A 223 -10.41 -14.35 -14.78
C ARG A 223 -11.01 -13.09 -15.39
N GLN A 224 -11.12 -12.01 -14.62
CA GLN A 224 -11.74 -10.75 -15.04
C GLN A 224 -10.76 -9.79 -15.73
N THR A 225 -9.47 -10.13 -15.82
CA THR A 225 -8.48 -9.23 -16.43
C THR A 225 -8.75 -8.99 -17.91
N LEU A 226 -8.60 -7.73 -18.33
CA LEU A 226 -8.58 -7.33 -19.73
C LEU A 226 -7.20 -7.52 -20.40
N GLY A 227 -6.16 -7.75 -19.59
CA GLY A 227 -4.81 -7.99 -20.07
C GLY A 227 -4.64 -9.41 -20.60
N ARG A 228 -5.23 -9.70 -21.76
CA ARG A 228 -5.22 -11.02 -22.41
C ARG A 228 -4.61 -10.97 -23.80
N SER A 229 -4.04 -12.10 -24.22
CA SER A 229 -3.55 -12.30 -25.58
C SER A 229 -4.72 -12.30 -26.57
N LEU A 230 -4.65 -11.49 -27.62
CA LEU A 230 -5.71 -11.40 -28.63
C LEU A 230 -5.96 -12.73 -29.36
N SER A 231 -4.92 -13.57 -29.53
CA SER A 231 -5.00 -14.79 -30.33
C SER A 231 -5.40 -16.02 -29.52
N THR A 232 -5.17 -16.02 -28.21
CA THR A 232 -5.37 -17.20 -27.35
C THR A 232 -6.31 -16.93 -26.17
N ASP A 233 -6.70 -15.67 -25.95
CA ASP A 233 -7.43 -15.20 -24.77
C ASP A 233 -6.76 -15.54 -23.42
N ILE A 234 -5.49 -15.93 -23.46
CA ILE A 234 -4.71 -16.29 -22.27
C ILE A 234 -4.26 -15.01 -21.54
N PRO A 235 -4.34 -14.94 -20.18
CA PRO A 235 -3.81 -13.81 -19.43
C PRO A 235 -2.34 -13.53 -19.74
N LEU A 236 -2.01 -12.26 -19.95
CA LEU A 236 -0.64 -11.82 -20.13
C LEU A 236 0.15 -12.04 -18.83
N GLU A 237 1.47 -12.23 -18.96
CA GLU A 237 2.39 -12.38 -17.82
C GLU A 237 2.23 -11.26 -16.79
N ARG A 238 2.01 -10.03 -17.26
CA ARG A 238 1.76 -8.87 -16.39
C ARG A 238 0.55 -9.05 -15.47
N ALA A 239 -0.51 -9.74 -15.90
CA ALA A 239 -1.65 -10.02 -15.03
C ALA A 239 -1.24 -10.92 -13.85
N TRP A 240 -0.45 -11.95 -14.14
CA TRP A 240 0.12 -12.85 -13.13
C TRP A 240 1.11 -12.14 -12.21
N GLN A 241 1.99 -11.30 -12.75
CA GLN A 241 2.91 -10.47 -11.96
C GLN A 241 2.17 -9.56 -10.96
N MET A 242 1.09 -8.90 -11.38
CA MET A 242 0.31 -8.03 -10.49
C MET A 242 -0.38 -8.81 -9.36
N GLU A 243 -0.96 -9.98 -9.65
CA GLU A 243 -1.53 -10.83 -8.59
C GLU A 243 -0.48 -11.43 -7.68
N PHE A 244 0.66 -11.85 -8.24
CA PHE A 244 1.78 -12.35 -7.47
C PHE A 244 2.27 -11.28 -6.49
N TYR A 245 2.45 -10.03 -6.94
CA TYR A 245 2.86 -8.92 -6.07
C TYR A 245 1.90 -8.74 -4.89
N LYS A 246 0.59 -8.66 -5.17
CA LYS A 246 -0.45 -8.52 -4.13
C LYS A 246 -0.43 -9.68 -3.14
N ALA A 247 -0.33 -10.92 -3.63
CA ALA A 247 -0.29 -12.11 -2.81
C ALA A 247 1.01 -12.20 -1.99
N ALA A 248 2.17 -11.95 -2.60
CA ALA A 248 3.48 -11.93 -1.92
C ALA A 248 3.55 -10.87 -0.82
N TYR A 249 3.00 -9.69 -1.06
CA TYR A 249 2.93 -8.63 -0.07
C TYR A 249 2.09 -9.05 1.15
N ARG A 250 0.95 -9.72 0.93
CA ARG A 250 0.08 -10.27 2.01
C ARG A 250 0.74 -11.44 2.75
N CYS A 251 1.50 -12.28 2.05
CA CYS A 251 2.13 -13.49 2.58
C CYS A 251 3.48 -13.25 3.27
N THR A 252 3.90 -12.01 3.47
CA THR A 252 5.13 -11.66 4.18
C THR A 252 4.87 -10.68 5.33
N PRO A 253 5.59 -10.76 6.45
CA PRO A 253 5.47 -9.79 7.54
C PRO A 253 6.05 -8.43 7.17
N SER A 254 5.72 -7.40 7.96
CA SER A 254 6.16 -6.02 7.73
C SER A 254 7.70 -5.84 7.71
N THR A 255 8.44 -6.78 8.28
CA THR A 255 9.91 -6.82 8.26
C THR A 255 10.50 -7.25 6.91
N PHE A 256 9.65 -7.70 5.97
CA PHE A 256 10.04 -8.11 4.63
C PHE A 256 9.57 -7.06 3.62
N VAL A 257 10.36 -6.92 2.55
CA VAL A 257 10.06 -6.04 1.42
C VAL A 257 10.02 -6.88 0.15
N THR A 258 8.89 -6.79 -0.57
CA THR A 258 8.76 -7.30 -1.94
C THR A 258 9.04 -6.15 -2.89
N SER A 259 10.11 -6.25 -3.68
CA SER A 259 10.53 -5.25 -4.65
C SER A 259 10.34 -5.78 -6.07
N VAL A 260 9.90 -4.92 -6.98
CA VAL A 260 9.79 -5.23 -8.41
C VAL A 260 11.01 -4.68 -9.16
N ASP A 261 11.33 -5.28 -10.30
CA ASP A 261 12.36 -4.80 -11.21
C ASP A 261 13.71 -4.53 -10.52
N VAL A 262 14.23 -5.52 -9.79
CA VAL A 262 15.48 -5.37 -9.05
C VAL A 262 16.66 -5.71 -9.94
N GLY A 263 17.58 -4.76 -10.12
CA GLY A 263 18.69 -4.91 -11.05
C GLY A 263 19.80 -3.87 -10.85
N ALA A 264 19.51 -2.66 -11.31
CA ALA A 264 20.48 -1.58 -11.43
C ALA A 264 21.22 -1.24 -10.12
N LEU A 265 20.52 -1.29 -8.98
CA LEU A 265 21.12 -0.99 -7.67
C LEU A 265 22.26 -1.96 -7.30
N PHE A 266 22.24 -3.17 -7.87
CA PHE A 266 23.22 -4.22 -7.62
C PHE A 266 24.19 -4.40 -8.79
N GLY A 267 24.21 -3.47 -9.75
CA GLY A 267 25.08 -3.54 -10.93
C GLY A 267 24.68 -4.61 -11.94
N SER A 268 23.47 -5.16 -11.84
CA SER A 268 22.90 -6.06 -12.84
C SER A 268 22.41 -5.27 -14.07
N SER A 269 22.65 -5.82 -15.27
CA SER A 269 22.13 -5.31 -16.53
C SER A 269 20.72 -5.80 -16.86
N GLY A 270 20.19 -6.75 -16.06
CA GLY A 270 18.81 -7.21 -16.10
C GLY A 270 18.05 -6.85 -14.83
N TYR A 271 16.73 -7.01 -14.90
CA TYR A 271 15.81 -6.77 -13.78
C TYR A 271 15.06 -8.07 -13.51
N VAL A 272 15.24 -8.63 -12.31
CA VAL A 272 14.41 -9.77 -11.87
C VAL A 272 13.00 -9.27 -11.58
N ASP A 273 11.98 -10.05 -11.96
CA ASP A 273 10.58 -9.64 -11.78
C ASP A 273 10.27 -9.26 -10.33
N PHE A 274 10.70 -10.09 -9.39
CA PHE A 274 10.57 -9.81 -7.96
C PHE A 274 11.83 -10.18 -7.17
N ALA A 275 12.12 -9.37 -6.17
CA ALA A 275 13.02 -9.74 -5.09
C ALA A 275 12.34 -9.58 -3.73
N ILE A 276 12.50 -10.57 -2.85
CA ILE A 276 11.93 -10.57 -1.50
C ILE A 276 13.09 -10.54 -0.51
N HIS A 277 13.14 -9.50 0.31
CA HIS A 277 14.23 -9.25 1.24
C HIS A 277 13.73 -9.07 2.68
N GLY A 278 14.37 -9.72 3.65
CA GLY A 278 14.09 -9.58 5.07
C GLY A 278 15.10 -10.32 5.96
N GLY A 279 15.77 -9.61 6.86
CA GLY A 279 16.86 -10.20 7.65
C GLY A 279 18.00 -10.69 6.76
N ASP A 280 18.37 -11.97 6.87
CA ASP A 280 19.39 -12.62 6.04
C ASP A 280 18.82 -13.25 4.75
N ILE A 281 17.51 -13.09 4.49
CA ILE A 281 16.86 -13.60 3.30
C ILE A 281 16.92 -12.57 2.18
N PHE A 282 17.38 -12.99 1.00
CA PHE A 282 17.26 -12.23 -0.24
C PHE A 282 16.96 -13.16 -1.43
N TRP A 283 15.68 -13.36 -1.71
CA TRP A 283 15.22 -14.27 -2.75
C TRP A 283 14.88 -13.55 -4.06
N GLY A 284 15.20 -14.17 -5.20
CA GLY A 284 14.73 -13.73 -6.52
C GLY A 284 13.64 -14.63 -7.08
N ILE A 285 12.63 -14.05 -7.69
CA ILE A 285 11.53 -14.79 -8.32
C ILE A 285 11.34 -14.23 -9.73
N GLU A 286 11.36 -15.12 -10.72
CA GLU A 286 11.09 -14.81 -12.12
C GLU A 286 9.82 -15.56 -12.57
N LEU A 287 8.91 -14.86 -13.24
CA LEU A 287 7.68 -15.44 -13.76
C LEU A 287 7.84 -15.72 -15.26
N LEU A 288 7.21 -16.79 -15.72
CA LEU A 288 7.18 -17.22 -17.10
C LEU A 288 5.77 -17.64 -17.49
N ARG A 289 5.56 -17.81 -18.80
CA ARG A 289 4.31 -18.29 -19.35
C ARG A 289 4.54 -19.31 -20.46
N GLU A 290 3.78 -20.40 -20.42
CA GLU A 290 3.83 -21.49 -21.41
C GLU A 290 5.24 -22.03 -21.70
N ALA A 291 6.13 -22.07 -20.69
CA ALA A 291 7.53 -22.51 -20.82
C ALA A 291 8.36 -21.71 -21.86
N ILE A 292 7.89 -20.53 -22.28
CA ILE A 292 8.55 -19.73 -23.31
C ILE A 292 9.92 -19.28 -22.79
N ASN A 293 10.97 -19.61 -23.55
CA ASN A 293 12.38 -19.26 -23.26
C ASN A 293 12.89 -19.75 -21.90
N LEU A 294 12.37 -20.86 -21.37
CA LEU A 294 12.76 -21.40 -20.06
C LEU A 294 14.28 -21.48 -19.87
N ASP A 295 15.01 -22.00 -20.86
CA ASP A 295 16.49 -22.09 -20.82
C ASP A 295 17.15 -20.72 -20.65
N GLU A 296 16.67 -19.69 -21.35
CA GLU A 296 17.21 -18.33 -21.23
C GLU A 296 17.00 -17.79 -19.81
N HIS A 297 15.84 -18.03 -19.21
CA HIS A 297 15.55 -17.60 -17.84
C HIS A 297 16.40 -18.34 -16.81
N ILE A 298 16.67 -19.64 -17.01
CA ILE A 298 17.62 -20.41 -16.18
C ILE A 298 19.04 -19.83 -16.30
N GLU A 299 19.47 -19.51 -17.52
CA GLU A 299 20.78 -18.93 -17.78
C GLU A 299 20.98 -17.55 -17.12
N ARG A 300 19.92 -16.74 -16.99
CA ARG A 300 19.99 -15.43 -16.30
C ARG A 300 20.47 -15.55 -14.86
N PHE A 301 20.10 -16.61 -14.14
CA PHE A 301 20.53 -16.86 -12.75
C PHE A 301 21.86 -17.63 -12.65
N SER A 302 22.31 -18.22 -13.75
CA SER A 302 23.56 -18.99 -13.80
C SER A 302 24.78 -18.09 -13.64
N ARG A 303 25.94 -18.68 -13.35
CA ARG A 303 27.20 -17.91 -13.18
C ARG A 303 27.55 -17.17 -14.48
N GLY A 304 27.70 -15.85 -14.38
CA GLY A 304 27.91 -14.97 -15.54
C GLY A 304 26.62 -14.51 -16.22
N GLY A 305 25.47 -15.02 -15.79
CA GLY A 305 24.15 -14.57 -16.18
C GLY A 305 23.81 -13.20 -15.59
N ARG A 306 22.80 -12.55 -16.17
CA ARG A 306 22.40 -11.16 -15.84
C ARG A 306 22.06 -10.97 -14.36
N TYR A 307 21.46 -11.97 -13.70
CA TYR A 307 21.03 -11.89 -12.31
C TYR A 307 22.05 -12.40 -11.30
N TYR A 308 23.17 -12.99 -11.76
CA TYR A 308 24.24 -13.44 -10.88
C TYR A 308 24.81 -12.33 -9.95
N PRO A 309 25.01 -11.07 -10.41
CA PRO A 309 25.52 -9.99 -9.56
C PRO A 309 24.58 -9.56 -8.43
N LEU A 310 23.29 -9.97 -8.46
CA LEU A 310 22.32 -9.57 -7.44
C LEU A 310 22.65 -10.12 -6.05
N GLY A 311 23.46 -11.18 -5.95
CA GLY A 311 23.82 -11.76 -4.66
C GLY A 311 22.64 -12.41 -3.92
N LEU A 312 21.66 -12.91 -4.68
CA LEU A 312 20.48 -13.60 -4.14
C LEU A 312 20.92 -14.83 -3.33
N THR A 313 20.32 -15.03 -2.16
CA THR A 313 20.55 -16.22 -1.34
C THR A 313 19.89 -17.46 -1.94
N GLU A 314 18.77 -17.28 -2.63
CA GLU A 314 18.06 -18.32 -3.36
C GLU A 314 17.22 -17.70 -4.49
N PHE A 315 16.78 -18.51 -5.45
CA PHE A 315 15.86 -18.05 -6.50
C PHE A 315 14.91 -19.16 -6.92
N CYS A 316 13.81 -18.79 -7.59
CA CYS A 316 12.95 -19.74 -8.27
C CYS A 316 12.35 -19.16 -9.55
N LEU A 317 11.87 -20.07 -10.40
CA LEU A 317 11.11 -19.77 -11.59
C LEU A 317 9.66 -20.22 -11.36
N ILE A 318 8.68 -19.42 -11.75
CA ILE A 318 7.26 -19.78 -11.70
C ILE A 318 6.69 -19.69 -13.10
N ASP A 319 6.32 -20.83 -13.67
CA ASP A 319 5.79 -20.90 -15.02
C ASP A 319 4.28 -21.18 -15.00
N PHE A 320 3.51 -20.26 -15.59
CA PHE A 320 2.06 -20.35 -15.70
C PHE A 320 1.67 -20.99 -17.04
N ARG A 321 0.99 -22.14 -16.99
CA ARG A 321 0.59 -22.91 -18.18
C ARG A 321 -0.92 -23.12 -18.25
N CYS A 322 -1.51 -22.73 -19.37
CA CYS A 322 -2.89 -23.03 -19.67
C CYS A 322 -3.03 -24.49 -20.12
N VAL A 323 -3.96 -25.23 -19.52
CA VAL A 323 -4.22 -26.64 -19.83
C VAL A 323 -5.69 -26.85 -20.19
N THR A 324 -5.96 -27.78 -21.10
CA THR A 324 -7.34 -28.11 -21.49
C THR A 324 -8.15 -28.72 -20.34
N SER A 325 -7.50 -29.43 -19.42
CA SER A 325 -8.16 -30.00 -18.24
C SER A 325 -7.21 -30.12 -17.05
N ILE A 326 -7.65 -29.61 -15.90
CA ILE A 326 -6.90 -29.68 -14.65
C ILE A 326 -6.90 -31.09 -14.02
N HIS A 327 -7.79 -31.97 -14.46
CA HIS A 327 -7.90 -33.35 -14.00
C HIS A 327 -6.93 -34.28 -14.74
N ASN A 328 -6.49 -33.89 -15.93
CA ASN A 328 -5.61 -34.69 -16.77
C ASN A 328 -4.49 -33.82 -17.37
N VAL A 329 -3.71 -33.21 -16.48
CA VAL A 329 -2.53 -32.43 -16.87
C VAL A 329 -1.49 -33.36 -17.46
N ALA A 330 -1.01 -33.06 -18.67
CA ALA A 330 0.08 -33.80 -19.29
C ALA A 330 1.40 -33.52 -18.54
N THR A 331 1.74 -34.37 -17.56
CA THR A 331 2.89 -34.16 -16.68
C THR A 331 4.24 -34.47 -17.31
N LYS A 332 4.27 -35.15 -18.47
CA LYS A 332 5.53 -35.56 -19.11
C LYS A 332 6.41 -34.36 -19.47
N GLY A 333 5.87 -33.36 -20.16
CA GLY A 333 6.63 -32.15 -20.52
C GLY A 333 7.03 -31.33 -19.30
N ILE A 334 6.14 -31.22 -18.30
CA ILE A 334 6.44 -30.56 -17.03
C ILE A 334 7.62 -31.24 -16.31
N ALA A 335 7.62 -32.58 -16.27
CA ALA A 335 8.69 -33.35 -15.66
C ALA A 335 10.03 -33.17 -16.41
N GLU A 336 10.00 -33.15 -17.75
CA GLU A 336 11.17 -32.86 -18.58
C GLU A 336 11.74 -31.47 -18.28
N ASP A 337 10.89 -30.44 -18.18
CA ASP A 337 11.31 -29.08 -17.84
C ASP A 337 11.85 -28.96 -16.41
N MET A 338 11.26 -29.67 -15.44
CA MET A 338 11.76 -29.69 -14.06
C MET A 338 13.10 -30.42 -13.91
N LEU A 339 13.45 -31.32 -14.84
CA LEU A 339 14.80 -31.88 -14.88
C LEU A 339 15.84 -30.86 -15.34
N LEU A 340 15.45 -29.83 -16.10
CA LEU A 340 16.32 -28.73 -16.49
C LEU A 340 16.54 -27.74 -15.34
N CYS A 341 15.55 -27.57 -14.47
CA CYS A 341 15.61 -26.64 -13.35
C CYS A 341 14.88 -27.16 -12.10
N ASP A 342 15.66 -27.57 -11.10
CA ASP A 342 15.19 -28.03 -9.78
C ASP A 342 14.60 -26.91 -8.90
N LYS A 343 14.49 -25.69 -9.43
CA LYS A 343 13.88 -24.50 -8.81
C LYS A 343 12.64 -24.02 -9.55
N LEU A 344 12.11 -24.83 -10.46
CA LEU A 344 10.91 -24.52 -11.23
C LEU A 344 9.64 -24.91 -10.47
N PHE A 345 8.70 -23.98 -10.36
CA PHE A 345 7.32 -24.22 -9.98
C PHE A 345 6.45 -24.10 -11.23
N VAL A 346 5.51 -25.02 -11.41
CA VAL A 346 4.57 -24.97 -12.54
C VAL A 346 3.15 -24.83 -12.04
N VAL A 347 2.49 -23.77 -12.50
CA VAL A 347 1.09 -23.46 -12.19
C VAL A 347 0.26 -23.79 -13.42
N CYS A 348 -0.47 -24.89 -13.37
CA CYS A 348 -1.43 -25.26 -14.40
C CYS A 348 -2.79 -24.65 -14.06
N TYR A 349 -3.44 -24.02 -15.04
CA TYR A 349 -4.80 -23.49 -14.91
C TYR A 349 -5.60 -23.82 -16.17
N ASP A 350 -6.91 -24.02 -16.03
CA ASP A 350 -7.79 -24.19 -17.20
C ASP A 350 -8.11 -22.85 -17.89
N GLU A 351 -8.67 -22.90 -19.09
CA GLU A 351 -8.99 -21.70 -19.90
C GLU A 351 -9.88 -20.69 -19.14
N GLN A 352 -10.72 -21.16 -18.23
CA GLN A 352 -11.61 -20.32 -17.42
C GLN A 352 -10.97 -19.88 -16.09
N VAL A 353 -9.75 -20.33 -15.80
CA VAL A 353 -9.07 -20.13 -14.51
C VAL A 353 -9.97 -20.58 -13.35
N ALA A 354 -10.75 -21.65 -13.57
CA ALA A 354 -11.72 -22.20 -12.62
C ALA A 354 -11.09 -23.32 -11.76
N GLY A 355 -10.14 -24.04 -12.35
CA GLY A 355 -9.27 -24.99 -11.68
C GLY A 355 -7.79 -24.58 -11.79
N VAL A 356 -7.05 -24.77 -10.70
CA VAL A 356 -5.62 -24.49 -10.61
C VAL A 356 -4.91 -25.65 -9.90
N VAL A 357 -3.76 -26.06 -10.41
CA VAL A 357 -2.88 -27.06 -9.79
C VAL A 357 -1.46 -26.52 -9.83
N VAL A 358 -0.77 -26.64 -8.70
CA VAL A 358 0.62 -26.21 -8.57
C VAL A 358 1.49 -27.41 -8.28
N PHE A 359 2.53 -27.57 -9.11
CA PHE A 359 3.60 -28.52 -8.93
C PHE A 359 4.84 -27.80 -8.37
N ASN A 360 5.46 -28.35 -7.33
CA ASN A 360 6.80 -27.93 -6.92
C ASN A 360 7.86 -28.64 -7.76
N SER A 361 9.13 -28.30 -7.54
CA SER A 361 10.26 -28.90 -8.27
C SER A 361 10.47 -30.40 -8.02
N ALA A 362 9.84 -30.97 -7.00
CA ALA A 362 9.84 -32.42 -6.75
C ALA A 362 8.70 -33.14 -7.50
N MET A 363 7.96 -32.45 -8.37
CA MET A 363 6.73 -32.92 -9.02
C MET A 363 5.57 -33.24 -8.06
N ASP A 364 5.66 -32.79 -6.80
CA ASP A 364 4.56 -32.92 -5.86
C ASP A 364 3.50 -31.85 -6.11
N VAL A 365 2.23 -32.25 -6.02
CA VAL A 365 1.11 -31.31 -6.02
C VAL A 365 1.04 -30.61 -4.67
N VAL A 366 1.47 -29.35 -4.62
CA VAL A 366 1.46 -28.54 -3.39
C VAL A 366 0.18 -27.73 -3.19
N TYR A 367 -0.61 -27.60 -4.25
CA TYR A 367 -1.92 -26.96 -4.22
C TYR A 367 -2.80 -27.46 -5.36
N ARG A 368 -4.10 -27.64 -5.07
CA ARG A 368 -5.14 -27.93 -6.06
C ARG A 368 -6.42 -27.20 -5.66
N GLN A 369 -6.92 -26.38 -6.58
CA GLN A 369 -8.24 -25.77 -6.54
C GLN A 369 -9.10 -26.39 -7.62
N SER A 370 -10.29 -26.84 -7.24
CA SER A 370 -11.32 -27.30 -8.16
C SER A 370 -12.63 -26.68 -7.72
N SER A 371 -13.35 -26.05 -8.64
CA SER A 371 -14.63 -25.41 -8.36
C SER A 371 -15.62 -26.45 -7.83
N LYS A 372 -16.00 -26.35 -6.56
CA LYS A 372 -17.32 -26.86 -6.12
C LYS A 372 -18.34 -25.78 -6.47
N SER A 373 -19.50 -26.20 -6.97
CA SER A 373 -20.67 -25.37 -7.24
C SER A 373 -20.86 -24.31 -6.14
N PHE A 374 -20.77 -23.04 -6.54
CA PHE A 374 -20.80 -21.88 -5.64
C PHE A 374 -22.23 -21.67 -5.12
N GLU A 375 -22.44 -21.80 -3.81
CA GLU A 375 -23.43 -20.96 -3.13
C GLU A 375 -22.82 -19.56 -3.02
N ALA A 376 -23.51 -18.58 -3.61
CA ALA A 376 -23.08 -17.19 -3.65
C ALA A 376 -22.90 -16.63 -2.24
N THR A 377 -21.66 -16.55 -1.79
CA THR A 377 -21.25 -15.56 -0.79
C THR A 377 -20.77 -14.34 -1.56
N SER A 378 -21.46 -13.23 -1.33
CA SER A 378 -21.23 -11.94 -1.98
C SER A 378 -19.83 -11.40 -1.70
N SER A 379 -18.88 -11.67 -2.59
CA SER A 379 -17.66 -10.87 -2.73
C SER A 379 -17.96 -9.71 -3.68
N LEU A 380 -17.99 -8.50 -3.11
CA LEU A 380 -18.13 -7.26 -3.86
C LEU A 380 -16.94 -7.14 -4.83
N SER A 381 -17.26 -7.06 -6.12
CA SER A 381 -16.35 -6.92 -7.24
C SER A 381 -15.52 -5.64 -7.13
N PHE A 382 -14.19 -5.81 -7.09
CA PHE A 382 -13.16 -4.78 -6.92
C PHE A 382 -12.83 -4.02 -8.23
N PHE A 383 -13.61 -4.21 -9.30
CA PHE A 383 -13.16 -3.93 -10.66
C PHE A 383 -14.01 -2.85 -11.33
N ASP A 384 -13.49 -1.62 -11.21
CA ASP A 384 -13.54 -0.55 -12.22
C ASP A 384 -12.58 0.62 -11.87
N CYS A 385 -11.94 0.60 -10.70
CA CYS A 385 -11.12 1.70 -10.19
C CYS A 385 -9.59 1.49 -10.30
N CYS A 386 -9.12 0.52 -11.09
CA CYS A 386 -7.71 0.10 -11.06
C CYS A 386 -6.74 1.03 -11.80
N SER A 387 -7.16 1.83 -12.77
CA SER A 387 -6.21 2.66 -13.55
C SER A 387 -5.79 3.97 -12.84
N SER A 388 -6.68 4.58 -12.06
CA SER A 388 -6.41 5.83 -11.34
C SER A 388 -5.89 5.62 -9.91
N ILE A 389 -6.33 4.55 -9.22
CA ILE A 389 -5.89 4.23 -7.86
C ILE A 389 -4.46 3.67 -7.83
N GLN A 390 -4.03 2.92 -8.85
CA GLN A 390 -2.66 2.40 -8.93
C GLN A 390 -1.59 3.51 -8.90
N ARG A 391 -1.87 4.69 -9.51
CA ARG A 391 -0.94 5.83 -9.45
C ARG A 391 -0.84 6.45 -8.05
N SER A 392 -1.96 6.54 -7.32
CA SER A 392 -2.00 7.13 -5.97
C SER A 392 -1.44 6.17 -4.91
N PHE A 393 -1.72 4.87 -5.06
CA PHE A 393 -1.21 3.79 -4.20
C PHE A 393 0.31 3.66 -4.31
N LEU A 394 0.87 3.66 -5.53
CA LEU A 394 2.32 3.68 -5.75
C LEU A 394 2.96 4.94 -5.17
N LEU A 395 2.39 6.13 -5.36
CA LEU A 395 3.00 7.38 -4.87
C LEU A 395 3.03 7.49 -3.34
N THR A 396 2.03 6.97 -2.64
CA THR A 396 1.92 7.12 -1.17
C THR A 396 2.78 6.11 -0.41
N GLU A 397 2.86 4.85 -0.88
CA GLU A 397 3.77 3.84 -0.28
C GLU A 397 5.21 3.94 -0.82
N MET A 398 5.45 4.38 -2.06
CA MET A 398 6.85 4.59 -2.52
C MET A 398 7.55 5.68 -1.72
N HIS A 399 6.85 6.70 -1.21
CA HIS A 399 7.49 7.73 -0.37
C HIS A 399 7.98 7.18 0.98
N THR A 400 7.25 6.25 1.60
CA THR A 400 7.69 5.57 2.83
C THR A 400 8.76 4.51 2.56
N HIS A 401 8.71 3.83 1.41
CA HIS A 401 9.70 2.81 1.03
C HIS A 401 11.03 3.37 0.49
N THR A 402 11.05 4.57 -0.10
CA THR A 402 12.31 5.24 -0.54
C THR A 402 13.23 5.53 0.66
N LEU A 403 12.66 5.80 1.83
CA LEU A 403 13.40 5.93 3.10
C LEU A 403 13.93 4.58 3.61
N GLY A 404 13.24 3.47 3.32
CA GLY A 404 13.68 2.10 3.62
C GLY A 404 14.84 1.63 2.76
N ILE A 405 14.85 1.96 1.45
CA ILE A 405 15.95 1.63 0.53
C ILE A 405 17.26 2.34 0.95
N ALA A 406 17.17 3.57 1.46
CA ALA A 406 18.32 4.28 2.04
C ALA A 406 18.87 3.63 3.34
N SER A 407 18.06 2.81 4.03
CA SER A 407 18.47 2.01 5.20
C SER A 407 19.18 0.72 4.78
N VAL A 408 18.69 0.06 3.72
CA VAL A 408 19.35 -1.12 3.10
C VAL A 408 20.75 -0.76 2.61
N CYS A 409 20.91 0.40 1.96
CA CYS A 409 22.22 0.89 1.50
C CYS A 409 23.23 1.09 2.66
N ARG A 410 22.77 1.51 3.84
CA ARG A 410 23.62 1.67 5.05
C ARG A 410 24.04 0.35 5.69
N ASN A 411 23.25 -0.71 5.55
CA ASN A 411 23.61 -2.03 6.06
C ASN A 411 24.48 -2.85 5.09
N VAL A 412 24.29 -2.73 3.78
CA VAL A 412 25.13 -3.41 2.78
C VAL A 412 26.55 -2.83 2.73
N SER A 413 26.69 -1.51 2.86
CA SER A 413 28.00 -0.82 2.96
C SER A 413 28.79 -1.15 4.25
N ARG A 414 28.16 -1.76 5.26
CA ARG A 414 28.84 -2.29 6.46
C ARG A 414 29.39 -3.70 6.30
N ILE A 415 28.90 -4.48 5.33
CA ILE A 415 29.24 -5.91 5.16
C ILE A 415 30.27 -6.12 4.04
N GLY A 416 30.42 -5.17 3.10
CA GLY A 416 31.44 -5.23 2.05
C GLY A 416 32.46 -4.10 2.14
N LYS A 417 33.58 -4.32 2.87
CA LYS A 417 34.80 -3.53 2.63
C LYS A 417 35.43 -4.00 1.31
N PHE A 418 35.06 -3.35 0.21
CA PHE A 418 35.92 -3.30 -0.98
C PHE A 418 36.45 -1.87 -1.11
N SER A 419 37.76 -1.75 -1.00
CA SER A 419 38.52 -0.51 -1.10
C SER A 419 38.58 -0.01 -2.54
N GLY A 420 38.24 1.26 -2.74
CA GLY A 420 38.65 2.06 -3.89
C GLY A 420 37.51 2.37 -4.86
N ILE A 421 37.02 3.60 -4.82
CA ILE A 421 36.87 4.54 -5.95
C ILE A 421 36.33 5.86 -5.39
N ASP A 422 37.00 6.94 -5.78
CA ASP A 422 36.88 8.31 -5.28
C ASP A 422 35.54 9.00 -5.60
N ASP A 423 35.14 9.90 -4.69
CA ASP A 423 34.05 10.86 -4.83
C ASP A 423 34.25 11.75 -6.07
N ALA A 424 33.35 11.64 -7.06
CA ALA A 424 33.22 12.61 -8.14
C ALA A 424 31.76 13.06 -8.29
N THR A 425 31.50 14.23 -7.73
CA THR A 425 30.44 15.22 -7.98
C THR A 425 29.46 14.95 -9.13
N TRP A 426 28.19 14.80 -8.78
CA TRP A 426 27.04 14.80 -9.69
C TRP A 426 26.75 16.24 -10.16
N ARG A 427 26.85 16.51 -11.47
CA ARG A 427 26.22 17.67 -12.14
C ARG A 427 25.17 17.14 -13.11
N PRO A 428 23.91 17.62 -13.08
CA PRO A 428 22.92 17.26 -14.09
C PRO A 428 23.22 17.98 -15.40
N ALA A 429 23.33 17.21 -16.49
CA ALA A 429 23.48 17.73 -17.84
C ALA A 429 22.15 18.32 -18.35
N SER A 430 22.23 19.55 -18.84
CA SER A 430 21.17 20.31 -19.49
C SER A 430 20.81 19.73 -20.86
N SER A 431 19.51 19.68 -21.15
CA SER A 431 18.90 19.40 -22.45
C SER A 431 19.45 20.33 -23.54
N SER A 432 19.93 19.76 -24.64
CA SER A 432 20.03 20.47 -25.93
C SER A 432 18.95 19.90 -26.85
N ALA A 433 18.11 20.80 -27.34
CA ALA A 433 17.19 20.58 -28.43
C ALA A 433 17.98 20.82 -29.73
N ASP A 434 18.02 19.83 -30.62
CA ASP A 434 18.49 20.03 -31.97
C ASP A 434 17.29 20.34 -32.88
N HIS A 435 17.36 21.55 -33.43
CA HIS A 435 16.59 22.03 -34.57
C HIS A 435 17.43 21.85 -35.84
N ASP A 436 16.70 21.53 -36.92
CA ASP A 436 16.98 21.85 -38.33
C ASP A 436 18.03 21.03 -39.10
N SER A 437 17.55 20.25 -40.09
CA SER A 437 17.72 20.50 -41.54
C SER A 437 17.09 19.37 -42.36
#